data_AF-A0A8J7JND7-F1
#
_entry.id   AF-A0A8J7JND7-F1
#
_cell.length_a   1.000
_cell.length_b   1.000
_cell.length_c   1.000
_cell.angle_alpha   90.00
_cell.angle_beta   90.00
_cell.angle_gamma   90.00
#
_symmetry.space_group_name_H-M   'P 1'
#
loop_
_entity.id
_entity.type
_entity.pdbx_description
1 polymer ?
#
loop_
_entity_poly.entity_id
_entity_poly.type
_entity_poly.pdbx_seq_one_letter_code
_entity_poly.pdbx_strand_id
1 'polypeptide(L)'
;MQRFYRSLSEKDRRRYAAVEAFKLGWGGITYISQFFECDDKLIRNGMKELEQEAVLNQSGVRQSGGGGKSAFETIEGLDAAFLRVIAQHTAGLPMDETVKWTNLTRQEIAELPKSQGIAVSVTVVDQLLEKHHYRKRNAQKRLATGTHPRAK
;
A
#
# COMPACT_ATOMS: atom_id res chain seq x y z
N MET A 1 -14.51 33.36 -9.03
CA MET A 1 -14.32 32.45 -7.87
C MET A 1 -15.01 31.10 -8.05
N GLN A 2 -16.31 31.02 -8.39
CA GLN A 2 -17.02 29.73 -8.53
C GLN A 2 -16.42 28.75 -9.55
N ARG A 3 -15.96 29.22 -10.72
CA ARG A 3 -15.33 28.35 -11.73
C ARG A 3 -14.07 27.66 -11.21
N PHE A 4 -13.23 28.41 -10.49
CA PHE A 4 -12.01 27.89 -9.86
C PHE A 4 -12.35 26.89 -8.75
N TYR A 5 -13.29 27.23 -7.88
CA TYR A 5 -13.76 26.31 -6.84
C TYR A 5 -14.23 24.97 -7.43
N ARG A 6 -14.99 24.98 -8.53
CA ARG A 6 -15.47 23.76 -9.18
C ARG A 6 -14.37 22.93 -9.87
N SER A 7 -13.24 23.55 -10.26
CA SER A 7 -12.10 22.82 -10.84
C SER A 7 -11.18 22.17 -9.80
N LEU A 8 -11.33 22.52 -8.52
CA LEU A 8 -10.46 22.03 -7.45
C LEU A 8 -10.84 20.62 -6.97
N SER A 9 -9.84 19.90 -6.45
CA SER A 9 -10.07 18.65 -5.73
C SER A 9 -10.94 18.89 -4.49
N GLU A 10 -11.57 17.84 -3.93
CA GLU A 10 -12.38 17.99 -2.70
C GLU A 10 -11.60 18.61 -1.54
N LYS A 11 -10.34 18.17 -1.37
CA LYS A 11 -9.42 18.70 -0.36
C LYS A 11 -9.16 20.19 -0.56
N ASP A 12 -8.85 20.61 -1.78
CA ASP A 12 -8.53 22.00 -2.08
C ASP A 12 -9.77 22.90 -2.03
N ARG A 13 -10.93 22.39 -2.45
CA ARG A 13 -12.22 23.07 -2.29
C ARG A 13 -12.48 23.41 -0.83
N ARG A 14 -12.30 22.44 0.05
CA ARG A 14 -12.50 22.63 1.49
C ARG A 14 -11.58 23.69 2.08
N ARG A 15 -10.29 23.66 1.71
CA ARG A 15 -9.31 24.65 2.18
C ARG A 15 -9.59 26.03 1.61
N TYR A 16 -9.92 26.11 0.33
CA TYR A 16 -10.25 27.37 -0.33
C TYR A 16 -11.49 28.02 0.29
N ALA A 17 -12.57 27.25 0.51
CA ALA A 17 -13.76 27.75 1.18
C ALA A 17 -13.48 28.23 2.61
N ALA A 18 -12.62 27.53 3.34
CA ALA A 18 -12.18 27.96 4.68
C ALA A 18 -11.41 29.28 4.65
N VAL A 19 -10.49 29.46 3.69
CA VAL A 19 -9.74 30.71 3.51
C VAL A 19 -10.68 31.88 3.17
N GLU A 20 -11.61 31.68 2.23
CA GLU A 20 -12.57 32.74 1.86
C GLU A 20 -13.53 33.08 3.00
N ALA A 21 -14.00 32.08 3.75
CA ALA A 21 -14.83 32.31 4.92
C ALA A 21 -14.08 33.07 6.03
N PHE A 22 -12.80 32.75 6.25
CA PHE A 22 -11.95 33.42 7.23
C PHE A 22 -11.73 34.91 6.88
N LYS A 23 -11.53 35.24 5.61
CA LYS A 23 -11.37 36.63 5.14
C LYS A 23 -12.60 37.50 5.42
N LEU A 24 -13.79 36.91 5.41
CA LEU A 24 -15.06 37.62 5.59
C LEU A 24 -15.44 37.86 7.06
N GLY A 25 -14.84 37.12 8.01
CA GLY A 25 -15.10 37.27 9.44
C GLY A 25 -16.48 36.76 9.87
N TRP A 26 -17.22 37.56 10.63
CA TRP A 26 -18.51 37.14 11.21
C TRP A 26 -19.55 36.85 10.12
N GLY A 27 -20.16 35.67 10.16
CA GLY A 27 -21.11 35.21 9.12
C GLY A 27 -20.46 34.72 7.82
N GLY A 28 -19.13 34.79 7.70
CA GLY A 28 -18.41 34.37 6.49
C GLY A 28 -18.63 32.89 6.12
N ILE A 29 -18.76 32.01 7.12
CA ILE A 29 -19.04 30.58 6.91
C ILE A 29 -20.39 30.40 6.21
N THR A 30 -21.46 31.00 6.75
CA THR A 30 -22.82 30.88 6.20
C THR A 30 -22.89 31.49 4.80
N TYR A 31 -22.26 32.64 4.59
CA TYR A 31 -22.20 33.28 3.27
C TYR A 31 -21.51 32.38 2.23
N ILE A 32 -20.34 31.83 2.56
CA ILE A 32 -19.58 30.96 1.65
C ILE A 32 -20.27 29.62 1.41
N SER A 33 -20.89 29.03 2.45
CA SER A 33 -21.70 27.82 2.31
C SER A 33 -22.83 28.00 1.31
N GLN A 34 -23.58 29.11 1.41
CA GLN A 34 -24.64 29.44 0.47
C GLN A 34 -24.10 29.74 -0.93
N PHE A 35 -22.98 30.46 -1.03
CA PHE A 35 -22.38 30.85 -2.31
C PHE A 35 -21.77 29.68 -3.10
N PHE A 36 -21.20 28.69 -2.41
CA PHE A 36 -20.60 27.49 -3.01
C PHE A 36 -21.47 26.24 -2.93
N GLU A 37 -22.66 26.33 -2.33
CA GLU A 37 -23.59 25.21 -2.09
C GLU A 37 -22.89 24.02 -1.40
N CYS A 38 -22.16 24.31 -0.31
CA CYS A 38 -21.42 23.30 0.45
C CYS A 38 -21.81 23.31 1.94
N ASP A 39 -21.60 22.18 2.62
CA ASP A 39 -21.92 22.05 4.06
C ASP A 39 -20.99 22.93 4.92
N ASP A 40 -21.54 23.65 5.88
CA ASP A 40 -20.79 24.41 6.90
C ASP A 40 -19.72 23.55 7.60
N LYS A 41 -19.99 22.26 7.82
CA LYS A 41 -19.04 21.30 8.40
C LYS A 41 -17.78 21.17 7.55
N LEU A 42 -17.93 21.21 6.23
CA LEU A 42 -16.80 21.14 5.30
C LEU A 42 -15.89 22.36 5.51
N ILE A 43 -16.47 23.57 5.56
CA ILE A 43 -15.72 24.82 5.80
C ILE A 43 -15.00 24.78 7.17
N ARG A 44 -15.71 24.37 8.23
CA ARG A 44 -15.13 24.23 9.58
C ARG A 44 -14.00 23.21 9.63
N ASN A 45 -14.15 22.08 8.94
CA ASN A 45 -13.10 21.09 8.83
C ASN A 45 -11.91 21.66 8.03
N GLY A 46 -12.15 22.47 7.01
CA GLY A 46 -11.09 23.18 6.28
C GLY A 46 -10.32 24.15 7.17
N MET A 47 -10.99 24.89 8.04
CA MET A 47 -10.33 25.79 9.01
C MET A 47 -9.41 25.01 9.96
N LYS A 48 -9.90 23.89 10.53
CA LYS A 48 -9.08 23.01 11.37
C LYS A 48 -7.86 22.45 10.65
N GLU A 49 -7.98 22.17 9.35
CA GLU A 49 -6.83 21.70 8.56
C GLU A 49 -5.80 22.78 8.27
N LEU A 50 -6.23 24.03 8.11
CA LEU A 50 -5.31 25.15 7.90
C LEU A 50 -4.44 25.40 9.14
N GLU A 51 -4.90 25.02 10.33
CA GLU A 51 -4.13 25.09 11.58
C GLU A 51 -3.11 23.94 11.73
N GLN A 52 -3.25 22.85 10.96
CA GLN A 52 -2.44 21.64 11.10
C GLN A 52 -1.45 21.48 9.93
N GLU A 53 -0.19 21.89 10.13
CA GLU A 53 0.88 21.79 9.11
C GLU A 53 1.06 20.37 8.56
N ALA A 54 0.94 19.35 9.42
CA ALA A 54 1.01 17.94 9.02
C ALA A 54 -0.08 17.55 8.00
N VAL A 55 -1.25 18.18 8.05
CA VAL A 55 -2.35 17.92 7.12
C VAL A 55 -2.18 18.71 5.82
N LEU A 56 -1.62 19.93 5.90
CA LEU A 56 -1.32 20.74 4.73
C LEU A 56 -0.34 20.05 3.78
N ASN A 57 0.71 19.45 4.35
CA ASN A 57 1.78 18.77 3.63
C ASN A 57 1.41 17.36 3.11
N GLN A 58 0.19 16.87 3.37
CA GLN A 58 -0.25 15.59 2.81
C GLN A 58 -0.31 15.70 1.29
N SER A 59 0.29 14.76 0.55
CA SER A 59 0.16 14.69 -0.91
C SER A 59 -1.18 14.09 -1.35
N GLY A 60 -1.78 13.24 -0.51
CA GLY A 60 -3.06 12.57 -0.77
C GLY A 60 -4.30 13.41 -0.44
N VAL A 61 -5.43 13.03 -1.05
CA VAL A 61 -6.78 13.55 -0.72
C VAL A 61 -7.34 12.89 0.54
N ARG A 62 -7.01 11.60 0.76
CA ARG A 62 -7.45 10.82 1.92
C ARG A 62 -6.39 10.83 3.01
N GLN A 63 -6.82 10.91 4.27
CA GLN A 63 -5.95 10.65 5.41
C GLN A 63 -5.56 9.17 5.46
N SER A 64 -4.34 8.87 5.88
CA SER A 64 -3.89 7.51 6.16
C SER A 64 -4.65 6.93 7.36
N GLY A 65 -4.80 5.61 7.41
CA GLY A 65 -5.42 4.91 8.55
C GLY A 65 -6.90 4.55 8.42
N GLY A 66 -7.55 4.86 7.29
CA GLY A 66 -8.92 4.40 7.00
C GLY A 66 -9.03 2.95 6.49
N GLY A 67 -7.91 2.24 6.37
CA GLY A 67 -7.87 0.83 5.97
C GLY A 67 -7.97 -0.12 7.17
N GLY A 68 -8.33 -1.37 6.92
CA GLY A 68 -8.25 -2.43 7.93
C GLY A 68 -6.81 -2.60 8.43
N LYS A 69 -6.65 -3.03 9.69
CA LYS A 69 -5.34 -3.37 10.26
C LYS A 69 -4.63 -4.38 9.37
N SER A 70 -3.30 -4.26 9.27
CA SER A 70 -2.52 -5.18 8.45
C SER A 70 -2.66 -6.62 8.97
N ALA A 71 -2.58 -7.61 8.07
CA ALA A 71 -2.59 -9.02 8.48
C ALA A 71 -1.43 -9.34 9.45
N PHE A 72 -0.32 -8.60 9.33
CA PHE A 72 0.84 -8.67 10.23
C PHE A 72 0.53 -8.24 11.66
N GLU A 73 -0.36 -7.27 11.85
CA GLU A 73 -0.79 -6.81 13.18
C GLU A 73 -1.91 -7.68 13.77
N THR A 74 -2.71 -8.30 12.90
CA THR A 74 -3.90 -9.03 13.32
C THR A 74 -3.59 -10.49 13.68
N ILE A 75 -2.63 -11.11 12.99
CA ILE A 75 -2.30 -12.53 13.14
C ILE A 75 -0.98 -12.66 13.90
N GLU A 76 -1.07 -13.03 15.19
CA GLU A 76 0.10 -13.37 15.99
C GLU A 76 0.81 -14.62 15.43
N GLY A 77 2.14 -14.57 15.33
CA GLY A 77 2.94 -15.72 14.89
C GLY A 77 2.95 -15.98 13.38
N LEU A 78 2.37 -15.09 12.57
CA LEU A 78 2.34 -15.22 11.10
C LEU A 78 3.73 -15.41 10.49
N ASP A 79 4.71 -14.57 10.87
CA ASP A 79 6.08 -14.65 10.37
C ASP A 79 6.74 -16.00 10.76
N ALA A 80 6.51 -16.47 11.98
CA ALA A 80 7.10 -17.71 12.48
C ALA A 80 6.52 -18.94 11.78
N ALA A 81 5.21 -18.95 11.53
CA ALA A 81 4.55 -19.99 10.76
C ALA A 81 5.05 -20.02 9.31
N PHE A 82 5.18 -18.84 8.69
CA PHE A 82 5.71 -18.68 7.33
C PHE A 82 7.15 -19.21 7.22
N LEU A 83 8.05 -18.77 8.10
CA LEU A 83 9.46 -19.22 8.08
C LEU A 83 9.59 -20.73 8.28
N ARG A 84 8.74 -21.33 9.12
CA ARG A 84 8.72 -22.78 9.34
C ARG A 84 8.32 -23.56 8.09
N VAL A 85 7.29 -23.10 7.40
CA VAL A 85 6.81 -23.68 6.15
C VAL A 85 7.89 -23.57 5.06
N ILE A 86 8.52 -22.40 4.95
CA ILE A 86 9.46 -22.12 3.87
C ILE A 86 10.85 -22.70 4.14
N ALA A 87 11.28 -22.89 5.39
CA ALA A 87 12.61 -23.44 5.70
C ALA A 87 12.87 -24.79 5.02
N GLN A 88 11.84 -25.63 4.87
CA GLN A 88 11.92 -26.94 4.21
C GLN A 88 12.05 -26.84 2.68
N HIS A 89 11.69 -25.70 2.11
CA HIS A 89 11.59 -25.44 0.67
C HIS A 89 12.50 -24.29 0.22
N THR A 90 13.37 -23.81 1.10
CA THR A 90 14.32 -22.74 0.83
C THR A 90 15.57 -23.32 0.19
N ALA A 91 15.87 -22.87 -1.01
CA ALA A 91 17.16 -23.09 -1.64
C ALA A 91 17.88 -21.73 -1.77
N GLY A 92 19.12 -21.69 -1.31
CA GLY A 92 20.00 -20.52 -1.41
C GLY A 92 21.06 -20.68 -2.48
N LEU A 93 21.73 -19.59 -2.85
CA LEU A 93 22.99 -19.66 -3.59
C LEU A 93 24.12 -20.01 -2.62
N PRO A 94 24.95 -21.04 -2.89
CA PRO A 94 26.09 -21.37 -2.04
C PRO A 94 27.15 -20.25 -1.97
N MET A 95 27.07 -19.25 -2.83
CA MET A 95 27.97 -18.08 -2.86
C MET A 95 27.37 -16.82 -2.23
N ASP A 96 26.04 -16.74 -2.06
CA ASP A 96 25.33 -15.57 -1.53
C ASP A 96 24.15 -16.04 -0.67
N GLU A 97 24.34 -16.04 0.66
CA GLU A 97 23.31 -16.43 1.63
C GLU A 97 22.09 -15.49 1.66
N THR A 98 22.24 -14.29 1.07
CA THR A 98 21.20 -13.26 0.96
C THR A 98 20.19 -13.57 -0.14
N VAL A 99 20.50 -14.45 -1.08
CA VAL A 99 19.63 -14.80 -2.19
C VAL A 99 18.95 -16.14 -1.91
N LYS A 100 17.66 -16.06 -1.57
CA LYS A 100 16.81 -17.22 -1.28
C LYS A 100 15.68 -17.29 -2.30
N TRP A 101 15.43 -18.47 -2.85
CA TRP A 101 14.23 -18.75 -3.63
C TRP A 101 13.51 -19.98 -3.07
N THR A 102 12.20 -19.99 -3.25
CA THR A 102 11.35 -21.12 -2.95
C THR A 102 10.95 -21.82 -4.24
N ASN A 103 10.80 -23.15 -4.19
CA ASN A 103 10.22 -23.92 -5.30
C ASN A 103 8.68 -23.94 -5.26
N LEU A 104 8.08 -23.51 -4.14
CA LEU A 104 6.63 -23.46 -3.94
C LEU A 104 5.98 -22.28 -4.68
N THR A 105 4.77 -22.52 -5.16
CA THR A 105 3.86 -21.50 -5.66
C THR A 105 3.24 -20.71 -4.51
N ARG A 106 2.74 -19.51 -4.81
CA ARG A 106 2.10 -18.65 -3.79
C ARG A 106 0.86 -19.29 -3.17
N GLN A 107 0.13 -20.10 -3.94
CA GLN A 107 -1.07 -20.81 -3.48
C GLN A 107 -0.70 -21.91 -2.49
N GLU A 108 0.31 -22.72 -2.79
CA GLU A 108 0.82 -23.74 -1.87
C GLU A 108 1.31 -23.11 -0.56
N ILE A 109 2.03 -21.97 -0.63
CA ILE A 109 2.46 -21.24 0.57
C ILE A 109 1.28 -20.69 1.38
N ALA A 110 0.14 -20.36 0.75
CA ALA A 110 -1.06 -19.94 1.46
C ALA A 110 -1.81 -21.11 2.12
N GLU A 111 -1.73 -22.31 1.53
CA GLU A 111 -2.40 -23.51 2.04
C GLU A 111 -1.64 -24.19 3.18
N LEU A 112 -0.31 -24.17 3.17
CA LEU A 112 0.51 -24.86 4.18
C LEU A 112 0.29 -24.35 5.62
N PRO A 113 0.26 -23.02 5.90
CA PRO A 113 -0.04 -22.47 7.23
C PRO A 113 -1.47 -22.77 7.71
N LYS A 114 -2.39 -23.12 6.80
CA LYS A 114 -3.78 -23.48 7.14
C LYS A 114 -3.83 -24.70 8.05
N SER A 115 -2.89 -25.64 7.88
CA SER A 115 -2.74 -26.81 8.76
C SER A 115 -2.37 -26.44 10.21
N GLN A 116 -1.79 -25.26 10.41
CA GLN A 116 -1.41 -24.70 11.72
C GLN A 116 -2.49 -23.76 12.26
N GLY A 117 -3.66 -23.70 11.63
CA GLY A 117 -4.78 -22.85 12.05
C GLY A 117 -4.69 -21.40 11.57
N ILE A 118 -3.70 -21.06 10.74
CA ILE A 118 -3.49 -19.69 10.26
C ILE A 118 -3.91 -19.62 8.79
N ALA A 119 -5.02 -18.94 8.50
CA ALA A 119 -5.50 -18.71 7.14
C ALA A 119 -4.89 -17.41 6.58
N VAL A 120 -4.16 -17.52 5.47
CA VAL A 120 -3.44 -16.40 4.85
C VAL A 120 -3.88 -16.27 3.39
N SER A 121 -4.06 -15.04 2.90
CA SER A 121 -4.32 -14.80 1.48
C SER A 121 -3.03 -14.79 0.66
N VAL A 122 -3.14 -15.05 -0.64
CA VAL A 122 -2.02 -14.97 -1.60
C VAL A 122 -1.32 -13.61 -1.56
N THR A 123 -2.07 -12.53 -1.35
CA THR A 123 -1.52 -11.16 -1.23
C THR A 123 -0.64 -10.97 0.00
N VAL A 124 -1.01 -11.56 1.14
CA VAL A 124 -0.19 -11.52 2.35
C VAL A 124 1.05 -12.39 2.18
N VAL A 125 0.97 -13.50 1.44
CA VAL A 125 2.14 -14.31 1.06
C VAL A 125 3.12 -13.50 0.21
N ASP A 126 2.66 -12.72 -0.76
CA ASP A 126 3.55 -11.84 -1.55
C ASP A 126 4.27 -10.81 -0.67
N GLN A 127 3.54 -10.20 0.27
CA GLN A 127 4.12 -9.28 1.25
C GLN A 127 5.15 -9.96 2.16
N LEU A 128 4.89 -11.20 2.60
CA LEU A 128 5.82 -12.00 3.41
C LEU A 128 7.09 -12.36 2.64
N LEU A 129 6.97 -12.75 1.38
CA LEU A 129 8.12 -13.04 0.52
C LEU A 129 8.99 -11.79 0.31
N GLU A 130 8.38 -10.63 0.10
CA GLU A 130 9.08 -9.35 -0.03
C GLU A 130 9.79 -8.95 1.26
N LYS A 131 9.10 -9.05 2.41
CA LYS A 131 9.64 -8.75 3.75
C LYS A 131 10.85 -9.61 4.09
N HIS A 132 10.85 -10.88 3.70
CA HIS A 132 11.96 -11.82 3.94
C HIS A 132 12.94 -11.94 2.75
N HIS A 133 12.84 -11.04 1.77
CA HIS A 133 13.75 -10.93 0.62
C HIS A 133 13.84 -12.18 -0.29
N TYR A 134 12.76 -12.94 -0.40
CA TYR A 134 12.69 -14.05 -1.35
C TYR A 134 12.56 -13.53 -2.78
N ARG A 135 13.37 -14.08 -3.69
CA ARG A 135 13.35 -13.71 -5.11
C ARG A 135 12.65 -14.78 -5.94
N LYS A 136 11.99 -14.35 -7.02
CA LYS A 136 11.52 -15.28 -8.06
C LYS A 136 12.73 -15.90 -8.75
N ARG A 137 12.74 -17.22 -8.89
CA ARG A 137 13.77 -17.92 -9.67
C ARG A 137 13.57 -17.59 -11.15
N ASN A 138 14.53 -16.91 -11.76
CA ASN A 138 14.55 -16.74 -13.21
C ASN A 138 14.95 -18.08 -13.86
N ALA A 139 14.20 -18.52 -14.87
CA ALA A 139 14.52 -19.72 -15.63
C ALA A 139 15.84 -19.52 -16.38
N GLN A 140 16.85 -20.34 -16.08
CA GLN A 140 18.07 -20.37 -16.87
C GLN A 140 17.78 -21.10 -18.18
N LYS A 141 17.79 -20.35 -19.29
CA LYS A 141 17.77 -20.95 -20.63
C LYS A 141 19.10 -21.67 -20.83
N ARG A 142 19.06 -23.00 -20.92
CA ARG A 142 20.23 -23.76 -21.40
C ARG A 142 20.42 -23.41 -22.88
N LEU A 143 21.57 -22.84 -23.23
CA LEU A 143 22.01 -22.79 -24.62
C LEU A 143 22.08 -24.23 -25.13
N ALA A 144 21.54 -24.48 -26.34
CA ALA A 144 21.60 -25.80 -26.95
C ALA A 144 23.08 -26.24 -27.02
N THR A 145 23.38 -27.39 -26.43
CA THR A 145 24.73 -27.96 -26.45
C THR A 145 25.15 -28.13 -27.91
N GLY A 146 26.33 -27.60 -28.24
CA GLY A 146 26.74 -27.32 -29.61
C GLY A 146 26.69 -28.52 -30.56
N THR A 147 26.42 -28.22 -31.83
CA THR A 147 26.56 -29.17 -32.94
C THR A 147 27.98 -29.71 -32.96
N HIS A 148 28.15 -30.97 -32.59
CA HIS A 148 29.45 -31.65 -32.56
C HIS A 148 29.93 -31.85 -34.01
N PRO A 149 31.06 -31.26 -34.44
CA PRO A 149 31.53 -31.47 -35.80
C PRO A 149 32.37 -32.75 -35.82
N ARG A 150 31.78 -33.85 -36.30
CA ARG A 150 32.43 -34.87 -37.16
C ARG A 150 31.63 -36.18 -37.21
N ALA A 151 31.27 -36.58 -38.41
CA ALA A 151 31.75 -37.86 -38.95
C ALA A 151 32.00 -37.65 -40.46
N LYS A 152 33.18 -38.11 -40.90
CA LYS A 152 33.65 -38.09 -42.29
C LYS A 152 32.76 -38.91 -43.21
#